data_AF-A0A660MFU7-F1
#
_entry.id   AF-A0A660MFU7-F1
#
_cell.length_a   1.000
_cell.length_b   1.000
_cell.length_c   1.000
_cell.angle_alpha   90.00
_cell.angle_beta   90.00
_cell.angle_gamma   90.00
#
_symmetry.space_group_name_H-M   'P 1'
#
loop_
_entity.id
_entity.type
_entity.pdbx_description
1 polymer ?
#
loop_
_entity_poly.entity_id
_entity_poly.type
_entity_poly.pdbx_seq_one_letter_code
_entity_poly.pdbx_strand_id
1 'polypeptide(L)'
;DPALIRAIAASRIPIISGVGHETDVTLADLAADLRAPTPTAAAAHSCPDLGSSFQHLARLQERQRAAIRRRLQAAQLRQQTLAHRLHQQNPQRQIRTAQQRADQLGERLHAAARRRWQREQTRLSALMQHLHHLSPLNVLQRGYALAYNAEGKTLARSDAVQPGDKISVRLASGRLHCTVNRRSKT
;
A
#
# COMPACT_ATOMS: atom_id res chain seq x y z
N ASP A 1 -13.75 -74.63 60.36
CA ASP A 1 -15.14 -74.24 60.66
C ASP A 1 -15.98 -74.31 59.38
N PRO A 2 -17.00 -75.19 59.30
CA PRO A 2 -17.90 -75.29 58.14
C PRO A 2 -18.67 -74.01 57.82
N ALA A 3 -18.93 -73.14 58.80
CA ALA A 3 -19.63 -71.87 58.56
C ALA A 3 -18.78 -70.90 57.73
N LEU A 4 -17.48 -70.81 58.05
CA LEU A 4 -16.52 -69.98 57.30
C LEU A 4 -16.40 -70.40 55.83
N ILE A 5 -16.32 -71.71 55.55
CA ILE A 5 -16.17 -72.22 54.18
C ILE A 5 -17.40 -71.88 53.33
N ARG A 6 -18.61 -72.03 53.90
CA ARG A 6 -19.85 -71.64 53.22
C ARG A 6 -19.93 -70.14 53.00
N ALA A 7 -19.42 -69.33 53.94
CA ALA A 7 -19.36 -67.89 53.79
C ALA A 7 -18.40 -67.47 52.65
N ILE A 8 -17.24 -68.14 52.54
CA ILE A 8 -16.29 -67.92 51.43
C ILE A 8 -16.96 -68.30 50.09
N ALA A 9 -17.53 -69.50 49.98
CA ALA A 9 -18.14 -69.99 48.75
C ALA A 9 -19.38 -69.19 48.31
N ALA A 10 -20.08 -68.52 49.25
CA ALA A 10 -21.23 -67.68 48.96
C ALA A 10 -20.86 -66.20 48.70
N SER A 11 -19.57 -65.83 48.78
CA SER A 11 -19.13 -64.46 48.59
C SER A 11 -19.40 -63.95 47.17
N ARG A 12 -19.81 -62.68 47.04
CA ARG A 12 -19.96 -61.99 45.76
C ARG A 12 -18.72 -61.19 45.35
N ILE A 13 -17.77 -61.04 46.26
CA ILE A 13 -16.49 -60.38 46.02
C ILE A 13 -15.45 -61.50 45.90
N PRO A 14 -14.59 -61.49 44.85
CA PRO A 14 -13.55 -62.51 44.70
C PRO A 14 -12.65 -62.60 45.94
N ILE A 15 -12.46 -63.81 46.46
CA ILE A 15 -11.65 -64.10 47.64
C ILE A 15 -10.34 -64.75 47.21
N ILE A 16 -9.22 -64.22 47.74
CA ILE A 16 -7.90 -64.85 47.61
C ILE A 16 -7.51 -65.45 48.95
N SER A 17 -7.32 -66.76 49.01
CA SER A 17 -6.81 -67.45 50.19
C SER A 17 -5.29 -67.32 50.26
N GLY A 18 -4.78 -66.83 51.39
CA GLY A 18 -3.34 -66.66 51.64
C GLY A 18 -2.88 -67.34 52.92
N VAL A 19 -3.56 -68.39 53.38
CA VAL A 19 -3.33 -69.03 54.70
C VAL A 19 -1.91 -69.60 54.86
N GLY A 20 -1.20 -69.88 53.75
CA GLY A 20 0.19 -70.36 53.76
C GLY A 20 0.32 -71.88 53.78
N HIS A 21 1.57 -72.38 53.78
CA HIS A 21 2.07 -73.77 53.65
C HIS A 21 1.71 -74.51 52.34
N GLU A 22 2.69 -74.63 51.43
CA GLU A 22 2.55 -75.25 50.11
C GLU A 22 2.05 -76.70 50.15
N THR A 23 2.35 -77.42 51.23
CA THR A 23 2.05 -78.84 51.41
C THR A 23 0.68 -79.15 52.02
N ASP A 24 0.07 -78.20 52.74
CA ASP A 24 -1.22 -78.43 53.44
C ASP A 24 -2.32 -77.57 52.83
N VAL A 25 -3.15 -78.17 51.97
CA VAL A 25 -4.30 -77.51 51.34
C VAL A 25 -5.49 -77.53 52.30
N THR A 26 -6.05 -76.36 52.59
CA THR A 26 -7.22 -76.22 53.46
C THR A 26 -8.52 -76.21 52.67
N LEU A 27 -9.64 -76.55 53.32
CA LEU A 27 -10.97 -76.41 52.71
C LEU A 27 -11.32 -74.94 52.39
N ALA A 28 -10.69 -73.97 53.05
CA ALA A 28 -10.85 -72.56 52.72
C ALA A 28 -10.15 -72.21 51.40
N ASP A 29 -8.99 -72.81 51.11
CA ASP A 29 -8.29 -72.64 49.84
C ASP A 29 -9.11 -73.17 48.65
N LEU A 30 -9.83 -74.27 48.86
CA LEU A 30 -10.69 -74.87 47.83
C LEU A 30 -11.98 -74.09 47.59
N ALA A 31 -12.45 -73.33 48.58
CA ALA A 31 -13.65 -72.52 48.47
C ALA A 31 -13.39 -71.10 47.92
N ALA A 32 -12.15 -70.62 47.97
CA ALA A 32 -11.75 -69.31 47.47
C ALA A 32 -11.55 -69.29 45.94
N ASP A 33 -11.65 -68.11 45.32
CA ASP A 33 -11.46 -67.94 43.87
C ASP A 33 -10.01 -68.10 43.42
N LEU A 34 -9.06 -67.73 44.29
CA LEU A 34 -7.63 -67.88 44.04
C LEU A 34 -6.92 -68.35 45.31
N ARG A 35 -6.07 -69.37 45.20
CA ARG A 35 -5.11 -69.71 46.25
C ARG A 35 -3.78 -69.03 45.97
N ALA A 36 -3.26 -68.31 46.95
CA ALA A 36 -1.90 -67.77 46.95
C ALA A 36 -1.03 -68.52 47.97
N PRO A 37 0.25 -68.80 47.65
CA PRO A 37 1.14 -69.58 48.52
C PRO A 37 1.52 -68.86 49.82
N THR A 38 1.34 -67.54 49.88
CA THR A 38 1.62 -66.71 51.06
C THR A 38 0.63 -65.54 51.15
N PRO A 39 0.42 -64.97 52.36
CA PRO A 39 -0.37 -63.74 52.50
C PRO A 39 0.15 -62.60 51.61
N THR A 40 1.47 -62.49 51.44
CA THR A 40 2.11 -61.47 50.60
C THR A 40 1.78 -61.66 49.11
N ALA A 41 1.75 -62.92 48.64
CA ALA A 41 1.35 -63.23 47.27
C ALA A 41 -0.16 -62.94 47.05
N ALA A 42 -1.02 -63.20 48.03
CA ALA A 42 -2.43 -62.83 47.96
C ALA A 42 -2.59 -61.31 47.82
N ALA A 43 -1.86 -60.53 48.63
CA ALA A 43 -1.86 -59.08 48.55
C ALA A 43 -1.36 -58.56 47.20
N ALA A 44 -0.32 -59.18 46.63
CA ALA A 44 0.21 -58.82 45.31
C ALA A 44 -0.80 -59.05 44.18
N HIS A 45 -1.59 -60.13 44.25
CA HIS A 45 -2.67 -60.39 43.27
C HIS A 45 -3.86 -59.44 43.41
N SER A 46 -4.12 -58.94 44.62
CA SER A 46 -5.20 -57.96 44.86
C SER A 46 -4.80 -56.51 44.57
N CYS A 47 -3.50 -56.19 44.56
CA CYS A 47 -3.03 -54.81 44.33
C CYS A 47 -2.80 -54.53 42.84
N PRO A 48 -3.35 -53.44 42.28
CA PRO A 48 -2.99 -53.02 40.93
C PRO A 48 -1.50 -52.65 40.84
N ASP A 49 -0.89 -52.85 39.67
CA ASP A 49 0.52 -52.47 39.43
C ASP A 49 0.67 -50.94 39.49
N LEU A 50 1.04 -50.45 40.67
CA LEU A 50 1.30 -49.04 40.92
C LEU A 50 2.43 -48.49 40.05
N GLY A 51 3.39 -49.33 39.66
CA GLY A 51 4.50 -48.96 38.78
C GLY A 51 4.00 -48.51 37.40
N SER A 52 3.12 -49.29 36.78
CA SER A 52 2.50 -48.93 35.50
C SER A 52 1.68 -47.62 35.60
N SER A 53 0.99 -47.40 36.72
CA SER A 53 0.19 -46.20 36.96
C SER A 53 1.07 -44.95 37.10
N PHE A 54 2.17 -45.02 37.84
CA PHE A 54 3.13 -43.91 37.95
C PHE A 54 3.80 -43.61 36.61
N GLN A 55 4.18 -44.63 35.83
CA GLN A 55 4.73 -44.44 34.50
C GLN A 55 3.72 -43.77 33.54
N HIS A 56 2.44 -44.14 33.64
CA HIS A 56 1.38 -43.51 32.86
C HIS A 56 1.23 -42.02 33.20
N LEU A 57 1.19 -41.68 34.50
CA LEU A 57 1.13 -40.30 34.97
C LEU A 57 2.34 -39.48 34.51
N ALA A 58 3.55 -40.03 34.60
CA ALA A 58 4.77 -39.37 34.14
C ALA A 58 4.69 -39.05 32.63
N ARG A 59 4.25 -40.01 31.80
CA ARG A 59 4.06 -39.80 30.36
C ARG A 59 3.02 -38.73 30.05
N LEU A 60 1.89 -38.71 30.78
CA LEU A 60 0.87 -37.67 30.62
C LEU A 60 1.41 -36.29 30.99
N GLN A 61 2.18 -36.20 32.08
CA GLN A 61 2.80 -34.95 32.53
C GLN A 61 3.81 -34.42 31.50
N GLU A 62 4.64 -35.28 30.92
CA GLU A 62 5.57 -34.90 29.85
C GLU A 62 4.84 -34.42 28.60
N ARG A 63 3.79 -35.13 28.16
CA ARG A 63 2.97 -34.72 27.02
C ARG A 63 2.29 -33.38 27.26
N GLN A 64 1.74 -33.14 28.46
CA GLN A 64 1.15 -31.87 28.83
C GLN A 64 2.18 -30.74 28.80
N ARG A 65 3.36 -30.94 29.40
CA ARG A 65 4.45 -29.95 29.39
C ARG A 65 4.89 -29.62 27.96
N ALA A 66 5.03 -30.63 27.10
CA ALA A 66 5.39 -30.44 25.71
C ALA A 66 4.30 -29.67 24.94
N ALA A 67 3.02 -29.99 25.16
CA ALA A 67 1.90 -29.29 24.54
C ALA A 67 1.84 -27.80 24.96
N ILE A 68 2.03 -27.51 26.24
CA ILE A 68 2.09 -26.14 26.76
C ILE A 68 3.25 -25.37 26.13
N ARG A 69 4.46 -25.95 26.11
CA ARG A 69 5.63 -25.33 25.48
C ARG A 69 5.38 -24.99 24.01
N ARG A 70 4.84 -25.94 23.24
CA ARG A 70 4.50 -25.71 21.83
C ARG A 70 3.48 -24.59 21.64
N ARG A 71 2.42 -24.54 22.47
CA ARG A 71 1.42 -23.46 22.41
C ARG A 71 2.02 -22.10 22.73
N LEU A 72 2.88 -22.00 23.74
CA LEU A 72 3.56 -20.75 24.09
C LEU A 72 4.50 -20.27 22.96
N GLN A 73 5.30 -21.18 22.40
CA GLN A 73 6.18 -20.85 21.27
C GLN A 73 5.39 -20.36 20.05
N ALA A 74 4.30 -21.05 19.70
CA ALA A 74 3.44 -20.63 18.59
C ALA A 74 2.79 -19.25 18.86
N ALA A 75 2.35 -18.99 20.09
CA ALA A 75 1.78 -17.70 20.47
C ALA A 75 2.84 -16.57 20.40
N GLN A 76 4.06 -16.82 20.88
CA GLN A 76 5.17 -15.87 20.80
C GLN A 76 5.54 -15.54 19.35
N LEU A 77 5.69 -16.56 18.50
CA LEU A 77 6.00 -16.35 17.08
C LEU A 77 4.87 -15.56 16.38
N ARG A 78 3.61 -15.87 16.69
CA ARG A 78 2.46 -15.13 16.17
C ARG A 78 2.47 -13.68 16.62
N GLN A 79 2.77 -13.42 17.90
CA GLN A 79 2.85 -12.07 18.46
C GLN A 79 3.99 -11.27 17.81
N GLN A 80 5.17 -11.86 17.65
CA GLN A 80 6.31 -11.26 16.94
C GLN A 80 5.96 -10.94 15.48
N THR A 81 5.30 -11.87 14.79
CA THR A 81 4.89 -11.68 13.39
C THR A 81 3.87 -10.54 13.26
N LEU A 82 2.87 -10.48 14.15
CA LEU A 82 1.87 -9.41 14.15
C LEU A 82 2.48 -8.06 14.51
N ALA A 83 3.37 -8.01 15.50
CA ALA A 83 4.09 -6.79 15.86
C ALA A 83 4.94 -6.28 14.69
N HIS A 84 5.66 -7.18 14.01
CA HIS A 84 6.46 -6.82 12.85
C HIS A 84 5.59 -6.30 11.69
N ARG A 85 4.45 -6.95 11.39
CA ARG A 85 3.49 -6.46 10.38
C ARG A 85 2.93 -5.08 10.74
N LEU A 86 2.56 -4.87 12.00
CA LEU A 86 2.05 -3.59 12.48
C LEU A 86 3.10 -2.48 12.36
N HIS A 87 4.36 -2.78 12.71
CA HIS A 87 5.48 -1.86 12.51
C HIS A 87 5.77 -1.57 11.04
N GLN A 88 5.66 -2.57 10.15
CA GLN A 88 5.83 -2.37 8.70
C GLN A 88 4.71 -1.52 8.10
N GLN A 89 3.48 -1.64 8.62
CA GLN A 89 2.34 -0.85 8.17
C GLN A 89 2.36 0.60 8.67
N ASN A 90 3.50 1.11 9.15
CA ASN A 90 3.63 2.45 9.73
C ASN A 90 3.02 3.54 8.82
N PRO A 91 1.79 4.00 9.12
CA PRO A 91 1.06 4.90 8.24
C PRO A 91 1.71 6.28 8.24
N GLN A 92 2.40 6.67 9.31
CA GLN A 92 3.12 7.94 9.36
C GLN A 92 4.23 8.00 8.31
N ARG A 93 4.95 6.89 8.06
CA ARG A 93 5.99 6.86 7.02
C ARG A 93 5.38 6.99 5.62
N GLN A 94 4.24 6.32 5.38
CA GLN A 94 3.51 6.44 4.11
C GLN A 94 3.00 7.87 3.90
N ILE A 95 2.39 8.47 4.92
CA ILE A 95 1.90 9.85 4.90
C ILE A 95 3.04 10.83 4.64
N ARG A 96 4.18 10.72 5.34
CA ARG A 96 5.35 11.58 5.11
C ARG A 96 5.87 11.46 3.68
N THR A 97 5.95 10.24 3.15
CA THR A 97 6.38 10.02 1.76
C THR A 97 5.40 10.63 0.76
N ALA A 98 4.09 10.51 1.02
CA ALA A 98 3.06 11.10 0.18
C ALA A 98 3.08 12.64 0.24
N GLN A 99 3.28 13.23 1.42
CA GLN A 99 3.45 14.67 1.61
C GLN A 99 4.66 15.19 0.83
N GLN A 100 5.83 14.56 0.98
CA GLN A 100 7.03 14.93 0.22
C GLN A 100 6.81 14.86 -1.31
N ARG A 101 6.09 13.84 -1.79
CA ARG A 101 5.73 13.75 -3.22
C ARG A 101 4.78 14.86 -3.64
N ALA A 102 3.79 15.20 -2.81
CA ALA A 102 2.86 16.29 -3.08
C ALA A 102 3.59 17.63 -3.18
N ASP A 103 4.52 17.89 -2.25
CA ASP A 103 5.34 19.11 -2.24
C ASP A 103 6.19 19.21 -3.52
N GLN A 104 6.91 18.13 -3.87
CA GLN A 104 7.72 18.06 -5.09
C GLN A 104 6.89 18.27 -6.37
N LEU A 105 5.70 17.67 -6.44
CA LEU A 105 4.78 17.87 -7.57
C LEU A 105 4.26 19.30 -7.61
N GLY A 106 3.98 19.90 -6.45
CA GLY A 106 3.60 21.31 -6.30
C GLY A 106 4.67 22.25 -6.84
N GLU A 107 5.93 22.07 -6.45
CA GLU A 107 7.05 22.88 -6.94
C GLU A 107 7.23 22.75 -8.45
N ARG A 108 7.16 21.52 -8.98
CA ARG A 108 7.26 21.25 -10.42
C ARG A 108 6.12 21.90 -11.20
N LEU A 109 4.90 21.85 -10.68
CA LEU A 109 3.74 22.50 -11.29
C LEU A 109 3.92 24.01 -11.34
N HIS A 110 4.34 24.64 -10.23
CA HIS A 110 4.58 26.09 -10.19
C HIS A 110 5.68 26.50 -11.16
N ALA A 111 6.79 25.76 -11.23
CA ALA A 111 7.86 26.03 -12.18
C ALA A 111 7.40 25.90 -13.63
N ALA A 112 6.62 24.86 -13.95
CA ALA A 112 6.07 24.65 -15.29
C ALA A 112 5.08 25.77 -15.68
N ALA A 113 4.20 26.17 -14.75
CA ALA A 113 3.25 27.25 -14.94
C ALA A 113 3.98 28.59 -15.21
N ARG A 114 4.98 28.95 -14.41
CA ARG A 114 5.81 30.16 -14.63
C ARG A 114 6.49 30.15 -16.00
N ARG A 115 7.11 29.02 -16.38
CA ARG A 115 7.75 28.87 -17.69
C ARG A 115 6.76 28.96 -18.85
N ARG A 116 5.51 28.50 -18.67
CA ARG A 116 4.46 28.61 -19.69
C ARG A 116 4.01 30.06 -19.83
N TRP A 117 3.75 30.74 -18.71
CA TRP A 117 3.39 32.15 -18.69
C TRP A 117 4.43 33.02 -19.40
N GLN A 118 5.70 32.87 -19.04
CA GLN A 118 6.81 33.61 -19.67
C GLN A 118 6.88 33.36 -21.18
N ARG A 119 6.69 32.11 -21.63
CA ARG A 119 6.67 31.78 -23.06
C ARG A 119 5.54 32.46 -23.81
N GLU A 120 4.33 32.45 -23.27
CA GLU A 120 3.20 33.13 -23.90
C GLU A 120 3.39 34.65 -23.92
N GLN A 121 3.98 35.23 -22.88
CA GLN A 121 4.26 36.66 -22.81
C GLN A 121 5.31 37.08 -23.85
N THR A 122 6.39 36.32 -24.00
CA THR A 122 7.39 36.54 -25.05
C THR A 122 6.78 36.38 -26.44
N ARG A 123 5.93 35.36 -26.64
CA ARG A 123 5.25 35.13 -27.91
C ARG A 123 4.32 36.28 -28.27
N LEU A 124 3.52 36.77 -27.32
CA LEU A 124 2.64 37.92 -27.51
C LEU A 124 3.46 39.16 -27.89
N SER A 125 4.56 39.43 -27.18
CA SER A 125 5.44 40.57 -27.48
C SER A 125 6.01 40.50 -28.90
N ALA A 126 6.47 39.33 -29.33
CA ALA A 126 6.98 39.13 -30.68
C ALA A 126 5.90 39.34 -31.76
N LEU A 127 4.69 38.81 -31.53
CA LEU A 127 3.56 39.03 -32.45
C LEU A 127 3.16 40.50 -32.53
N MET A 128 3.16 41.22 -31.40
CA MET A 128 2.91 42.66 -31.38
C MET A 128 3.97 43.42 -32.16
N GLN A 129 5.26 43.10 -31.97
CA GLN A 129 6.35 43.71 -32.75
C GLN A 129 6.20 43.45 -34.24
N HIS A 130 5.85 42.22 -34.65
CA HIS A 130 5.58 41.90 -36.04
C HIS A 130 4.41 42.72 -36.62
N LEU A 131 3.30 42.83 -35.88
CA LEU A 131 2.16 43.66 -36.29
C LEU A 131 2.55 45.15 -36.41
N HIS A 132 3.35 45.65 -35.48
CA HIS A 132 3.88 47.01 -35.57
C HIS A 132 4.72 47.19 -36.82
N HIS A 133 5.65 46.28 -37.14
CA HIS A 133 6.49 46.40 -38.33
C HIS A 133 5.70 46.35 -39.64
N LEU A 134 4.59 45.61 -39.68
CA LEU A 134 3.73 45.49 -40.85
C LEU A 134 2.72 46.65 -40.98
N SER A 135 2.62 47.53 -39.98
CA SER A 135 1.68 48.65 -40.01
C SER A 135 2.13 49.75 -40.98
N PRO A 136 1.30 50.12 -41.97
CA PRO A 136 1.58 51.25 -42.88
C PRO A 136 1.81 52.59 -42.15
N LEU A 137 1.26 52.73 -40.94
CA LEU A 137 1.48 53.90 -40.08
C LEU A 137 2.95 54.05 -39.69
N ASN A 138 3.69 52.96 -39.49
CA ASN A 138 5.12 53.03 -39.16
C ASN A 138 5.98 53.46 -40.36
N VAL A 139 5.56 53.12 -41.58
CA VAL A 139 6.19 53.67 -42.79
C VAL A 139 5.93 55.17 -42.87
N LEU A 140 4.70 55.62 -42.59
CA LEU A 140 4.37 57.04 -42.58
C LEU A 140 5.12 57.82 -41.47
N GLN A 141 5.26 57.26 -40.26
CA GLN A 141 6.00 57.87 -39.15
C GLN A 141 7.50 58.02 -39.42
N ARG A 142 8.08 57.20 -40.32
CA ARG A 142 9.49 57.32 -40.74
C ARG A 142 9.72 58.44 -41.78
N GLY A 143 8.71 59.28 -42.04
CA GLY A 143 8.81 60.43 -42.94
C GLY A 143 8.43 60.12 -44.39
N TYR A 144 7.96 58.91 -44.68
CA TYR A 144 7.41 58.57 -46.00
C TYR A 144 5.95 59.01 -46.10
N ALA A 145 5.49 59.23 -47.33
CA ALA A 145 4.12 59.63 -47.62
C ALA A 145 3.48 58.67 -48.61
N LEU A 146 2.20 58.36 -48.41
CA LEU A 146 1.41 57.57 -49.36
C LEU A 146 0.59 58.52 -50.23
N ALA A 147 0.81 58.50 -51.54
CA ALA A 147 0.02 59.25 -52.49
C ALA A 147 -1.17 58.41 -53.00
N TYR A 148 -2.33 59.04 -53.14
CA TYR A 148 -3.55 58.46 -53.68
C TYR A 148 -4.10 59.33 -54.81
N ASN A 149 -4.72 58.70 -55.81
CA ASN A 149 -5.43 59.41 -56.87
C ASN A 149 -6.84 59.87 -56.40
N ALA A 150 -7.61 60.50 -57.31
CA ALA A 150 -8.96 60.97 -57.03
C ALA A 150 -9.94 59.83 -56.66
N GLU A 151 -9.69 58.60 -57.13
CA GLU A 151 -10.48 57.41 -56.78
C GLU A 151 -9.99 56.68 -55.51
N GLY A 152 -8.97 57.22 -54.81
CA GLY A 152 -8.44 56.65 -53.58
C GLY A 152 -7.51 55.45 -53.75
N LYS A 153 -7.04 55.15 -54.98
CA LYS A 153 -6.02 54.13 -55.24
C LYS A 153 -4.61 54.66 -54.99
N THR A 154 -3.76 53.84 -54.38
CA THR A 154 -2.35 54.19 -54.10
C THR A 154 -1.54 54.36 -55.38
N LEU A 155 -0.80 55.46 -55.45
CA LEU A 155 0.07 55.81 -56.57
C LEU A 155 1.50 55.36 -56.29
N ALA A 156 1.96 54.31 -56.99
CA ALA A 156 3.32 53.78 -56.87
C ALA A 156 4.29 54.24 -57.97
N ARG A 157 3.77 54.78 -59.08
CA ARG A 157 4.55 55.24 -60.25
C ARG A 157 4.04 56.59 -60.74
N SER A 158 4.95 57.46 -61.18
CA SER A 158 4.64 58.78 -61.73
C SER A 158 3.77 58.74 -62.99
N ASP A 159 3.82 57.63 -63.74
CA ASP A 159 3.13 57.49 -65.02
C ASP A 159 1.59 57.41 -64.87
N ALA A 160 1.11 57.16 -63.65
CA ALA A 160 -0.30 56.97 -63.33
C ALA A 160 -1.11 58.27 -63.15
N VAL A 161 -0.52 59.47 -63.25
CA VAL A 161 -1.21 60.76 -63.02
C VAL A 161 -0.86 61.86 -64.02
N GLN A 162 -1.87 62.54 -64.55
CA GLN A 162 -1.93 63.83 -65.27
C GLN A 162 -1.21 65.04 -64.65
N PRO A 163 -0.41 65.89 -65.33
CA PRO A 163 -0.33 67.29 -64.90
C PRO A 163 -1.74 67.91 -64.93
N GLY A 164 -2.16 68.52 -63.82
CA GLY A 164 -3.53 68.98 -63.57
C GLY A 164 -4.35 68.06 -62.68
N ASP A 165 -3.95 66.80 -62.50
CA ASP A 165 -4.70 65.86 -61.66
C ASP A 165 -4.59 66.23 -60.17
N LYS A 166 -5.71 66.04 -59.46
CA LYS A 166 -5.76 66.16 -58.01
C LYS A 166 -5.35 64.84 -57.37
N ILE A 167 -4.36 64.90 -56.49
CA ILE A 167 -3.89 63.78 -55.69
C ILE A 167 -4.04 64.11 -54.20
N SER A 168 -4.15 63.08 -53.37
CA SER A 168 -4.08 63.24 -51.92
C SER A 168 -2.87 62.52 -51.37
N VAL A 169 -2.12 63.17 -50.48
CA VAL A 169 -0.93 62.61 -49.86
C VAL A 169 -1.21 62.44 -48.38
N ARG A 170 -1.13 61.20 -47.89
CA ARG A 170 -1.28 60.87 -46.47
C ARG A 170 0.10 60.82 -45.82
N LEU A 171 0.23 61.54 -44.71
CA LEU A 171 1.42 61.62 -43.87
C LEU A 171 1.16 60.88 -42.55
N ALA A 172 2.17 60.83 -41.67
CA ALA A 172 2.05 60.28 -40.31
C ALA A 172 0.88 60.89 -39.54
N SER A 173 0.69 62.20 -39.71
CA SER A 173 -0.44 62.96 -39.17
C SER A 173 -0.99 63.88 -40.25
N GLY A 174 -2.27 63.72 -40.58
CA GLY A 174 -2.96 64.57 -41.54
C GLY A 174 -2.87 64.10 -43.00
N ARG A 175 -3.57 64.84 -43.86
CA ARG A 175 -3.67 64.58 -45.30
C ARG A 175 -3.53 65.90 -46.05
N LEU A 176 -2.71 65.91 -47.08
CA LEU A 176 -2.55 67.04 -47.98
C LEU A 176 -3.31 66.77 -49.28
N HIS A 177 -3.91 67.81 -49.82
CA HIS A 177 -4.54 67.80 -51.15
C HIS A 177 -3.64 68.58 -52.10
N CYS A 178 -3.14 67.92 -53.12
CA CYS A 178 -2.15 68.48 -54.03
C CYS A 178 -2.63 68.39 -55.48
N THR A 179 -2.18 69.31 -56.32
CA THR A 179 -2.34 69.23 -57.77
C THR A 179 -1.00 68.93 -58.41
N VAL A 180 -0.98 68.03 -59.39
CA VAL A 180 0.26 67.67 -60.09
C VAL A 180 0.61 68.78 -61.07
N ASN A 181 1.69 69.53 -60.83
CA ASN A 181 2.09 70.60 -61.74
C ASN A 181 2.93 70.09 -62.92
N ARG A 182 3.78 69.07 -62.70
CA ARG A 182 4.69 68.52 -63.70
C ARG A 182 5.06 67.09 -63.37
N ARG A 183 5.20 66.23 -64.38
CA ARG A 183 5.81 64.90 -64.23
C ARG A 183 7.28 64.96 -64.59
N SER A 184 8.12 64.31 -63.79
CA SER A 184 9.52 64.07 -64.09
C SER A 184 9.81 62.58 -63.87
N LYS A 185 10.53 61.95 -64.80
CA LYS A 185 11.09 60.60 -64.59
C LYS A 185 12.46 60.77 -63.96
N THR A 186 12.68 60.07 -62.86
CA THR A 186 14.01 59.91 -62.25
C THR A 186 14.65 58.68 -62.83
#